data_AF-A0AA34TJ72-F1
#
_entry.id   AF-A0AA34TJ72-F1
#
_cell.length_a   1.000
_cell.length_b   1.000
_cell.length_c   1.000
_cell.angle_alpha   90.00
_cell.angle_beta   90.00
_cell.angle_gamma   90.00
#
_symmetry.space_group_name_H-M   'P 1'
#
loop_
_entity.id
_entity.type
_entity.pdbx_description
1 polymer ?
#
loop_
_entity_poly.entity_id
_entity_poly.type
_entity_poly.pdbx_seq_one_letter_code
_entity_poly.pdbx_strand_id
1 'polypeptide(L)' 'MKKFELYSAEFVSKDRKPKCVMNIIEANNYAEVIQKLESNAGWYTADNGAFKVAYIEEVVE' A
#
# COMPACT_ATOMS: atom_id res chain seq x y z
N MET A 1 -6.69 1.85 16.80
CA MET A 1 -6.63 1.51 15.37
C MET A 1 -5.37 0.70 15.15
N LYS A 2 -5.41 -0.28 14.24
CA LYS A 2 -4.25 -1.09 13.88
C LYS A 2 -3.47 -0.38 12.78
N LYS A 3 -2.16 -0.61 12.71
CA LYS A 3 -1.31 -0.12 11.63
C LYS A 3 -1.20 -1.19 10.55
N PHE A 4 -1.32 -0.79 9.30
CA PHE A 4 -1.10 -1.66 8.15
C PHE A 4 -0.06 -1.05 7.23
N GLU A 5 0.88 -1.87 6.79
CA GLU A 5 1.81 -1.55 5.72
C GLU A 5 1.24 -2.01 4.39
N LEU A 6 1.29 -1.10 3.40
CA LEU A 6 0.86 -1.33 2.03
C LEU A 6 2.08 -1.35 1.13
N TYR A 7 2.25 -2.42 0.37
CA TYR A 7 3.40 -2.62 -0.51
C TYR A 7 2.98 -2.65 -1.98
N SER A 8 3.79 -2.03 -2.84
CA SER A 8 3.70 -2.24 -4.29
C SER A 8 4.38 -3.56 -4.69
N ALA A 9 4.09 -4.04 -5.91
CA ALA A 9 5.00 -4.98 -6.56
C ALA A 9 6.37 -4.31 -6.77
N GLU A 10 7.44 -5.11 -6.85
CA GLU A 10 8.75 -4.61 -7.26
C GLU A 10 8.72 -4.18 -8.73
N PHE A 11 9.34 -3.04 -9.04
CA PHE A 11 9.49 -2.54 -10.40
C PHE A 11 10.88 -1.95 -10.61
N VAL A 12 11.32 -1.91 -11.87
CA VAL A 12 12.60 -1.28 -12.25
C VAL A 12 12.37 0.21 -12.43
N SER A 13 13.05 1.01 -11.61
CA SER A 13 13.00 2.48 -11.71
C SER A 13 13.74 3.02 -12.94
N LYS A 14 13.60 4.32 -13.21
CA LYS A 14 14.33 5.04 -14.27
C LYS A 14 15.86 4.89 -14.17
N ASP A 15 16.37 4.69 -12.95
CA ASP A 15 17.80 4.52 -12.66
C ASP A 15 18.25 3.06 -12.82
N ARG A 16 17.40 2.20 -13.41
CA ARG A 16 17.60 0.75 -13.59
C ARG A 16 17.85 -0.03 -12.30
N LYS A 17 17.39 0.52 -11.17
CA LYS A 17 17.43 -0.15 -9.86
C LYS A 17 16.06 -0.70 -9.50
N PRO A 18 15.97 -1.92 -8.93
CA PRO A 18 14.74 -2.42 -8.33
C PRO A 18 14.23 -1.44 -7.27
N LYS A 19 12.92 -1.22 -7.25
CA LYS A 19 12.25 -0.37 -6.28
C LYS A 19 10.91 -0.99 -5.90
N CYS A 20 10.57 -0.87 -4.62
CA CYS A 20 9.25 -1.08 -4.08
C CYS A 20 8.81 0.22 -3.39
N VAL A 21 7.51 0.49 -3.38
CA VAL A 21 6.92 1.59 -2.61
C VAL A 21 6.16 0.99 -1.44
N MET A 22 6.34 1.56 -0.26
CA MET A 22 5.62 1.20 0.95
C MET A 22 4.97 2.45 1.56
N ASN A 23 3.78 2.29 2.15
CA ASN A 23 3.18 3.31 3.02
C ASN A 23 2.45 2.67 4.21
N ILE A 24 2.31 3.42 5.30
CA ILE A 24 1.64 3.00 6.53
C ILE A 24 0.29 3.71 6.61
N ILE A 25 -0.76 2.95 6.90
CA ILE A 25 -2.10 3.48 7.16
C ILE A 25 -2.64 2.93 8.48
N GLU A 26 -3.67 3.60 9.01
CA GLU A 26 -4.43 3.12 10.15
C GLU A 26 -5.82 2.68 9.71
N ALA A 27 -6.27 1.52 10.21
CA ALA A 27 -7.61 0.99 9.98
C ALA A 27 -8.01 0.08 11.16
N ASN A 28 -9.29 -0.29 11.26
CA ASN A 28 -9.75 -1.17 12.33
C ASN A 28 -9.47 -2.66 12.03
N ASN A 29 -9.42 -3.04 10.75
CA ASN A 29 -9.20 -4.41 10.29
C ASN A 29 -8.88 -4.44 8.79
N TYR A 30 -8.50 -5.62 8.26
CA TYR A 30 -8.22 -5.81 6.83
C TYR A 30 -9.41 -5.51 5.91
N ALA A 31 -10.65 -5.79 6.33
CA ALA A 31 -11.82 -5.58 5.47
C ALA A 31 -12.02 -4.10 5.13
N GLU A 32 -11.77 -3.21 6.09
CA GLU A 32 -11.79 -1.76 5.88
C GLU A 32 -10.69 -1.31 4.90
N VAL A 33 -9.48 -1.84 5.04
CA VAL A 33 -8.35 -1.55 4.11
C VAL A 33 -8.69 -2.03 2.70
N ILE A 34 -9.14 -3.27 2.56
CA ILE A 34 -9.46 -3.89 1.27
C ILE A 34 -10.59 -3.13 0.59
N GLN A 35 -11.69 -2.83 1.31
CA GLN A 35 -12.82 -2.08 0.75
C GLN A 35 -12.39 -0.72 0.20
N LYS A 36 -11.56 0.02 0.96
CA LYS A 36 -11.04 1.32 0.52
C LYS A 36 -10.18 1.18 -0.73
N LEU A 37 -9.28 0.19 -0.78
CA LEU A 37 -8.46 -0.08 -1.95
C LEU A 37 -9.31 -0.49 -3.15
N GLU A 38 -10.28 -1.40 -3.01
CA GLU A 38 -11.16 -1.85 -4.08
C GLU A 38 -12.01 -0.71 -4.65
N SER A 39 -12.50 0.21 -3.80
CA SER A 39 -13.20 1.41 -4.24
C SER A 39 -12.36 2.33 -5.13
N ASN A 40 -11.03 2.23 -5.03
CA ASN A 40 -10.07 2.94 -5.89
C ASN A 40 -9.33 1.97 -6.83
N ALA A 41 -10.00 0.88 -7.22
CA ALA A 41 -9.47 -0.14 -8.10
C ALA A 41 -8.06 -0.62 -7.69
N GLY A 42 -7.82 -0.86 -6.41
CA GLY A 42 -6.55 -1.33 -5.83
C GLY A 42 -5.43 -0.29 -5.77
N TRP A 43 -5.69 0.98 -6.07
CA TRP A 43 -4.70 2.06 -5.96
C TRP A 43 -4.73 2.69 -4.58
N TYR A 44 -3.54 2.89 -4.02
CA TYR A 44 -3.33 3.78 -2.90
C TYR A 44 -2.78 5.12 -3.41
N THR A 45 -3.41 6.23 -3.02
CA THR A 45 -3.04 7.60 -3.41
C THR A 45 -2.67 8.40 -2.17
N ALA A 46 -1.47 8.96 -2.14
CA ALA A 46 -1.00 9.93 -1.17
C ALA A 46 -0.66 11.26 -1.85
N ASP A 47 -0.39 12.30 -1.06
CA ASP A 47 -0.16 13.67 -1.56
C ASP A 47 0.95 13.77 -2.62
N ASN A 48 1.99 12.92 -2.51
CA ASN A 48 3.18 12.97 -3.37
C ASN A 48 3.27 11.81 -4.37
N GLY A 49 2.21 11.00 -4.52
CA GLY A 49 2.20 9.91 -5.50
C GLY A 49 1.18 8.82 -5.21
N ALA A 50 1.12 7.84 -6.11
CA ALA A 50 0.22 6.70 -6.00
C ALA A 50 0.92 5.41 -6.42
N PHE A 51 0.46 4.28 -5.88
CA PHE A 51 0.91 2.96 -6.29
C PHE A 51 -0.21 1.93 -6.19
N LYS A 52 -0.14 0.92 -7.05
CA LYS A 52 -1.03 -0.24 -7.00
C LYS A 52 -0.57 -1.14 -5.85
N VAL A 53 -1.45 -1.40 -4.90
CA VAL A 53 -1.14 -2.26 -3.75
C VAL A 53 -1.13 -3.72 -4.20
N ALA A 54 -0.04 -4.42 -3.89
CA ALA A 54 0.16 -5.83 -4.19
C ALA A 54 0.16 -6.69 -2.93
N TYR A 55 0.49 -6.12 -1.76
CA TYR A 55 0.54 -6.82 -0.49
C TYR A 55 0.18 -5.88 0.67
N ILE A 56 -0.51 -6.43 1.68
CA ILE A 56 -1.01 -5.71 2.86
C ILE A 56 -0.57 -6.51 4.08
N GLU A 57 0.03 -5.86 5.07
CA GLU A 57 0.51 -6.50 6.29
C GLU A 57 0.08 -5.70 7.53
N GLU A 58 -0.53 -6.36 8.52
CA GLU A 58 -0.79 -5.77 9.83
C GLU A 58 0.51 -5.74 10.64
N VAL A 59 0.87 -4.55 11.14
CA VAL A 59 2.02 -4.40 12.04
C VAL A 59 1.61 -4.81 13.44
N VAL A 60 2.13 -5.94 13.92
CA VAL A 60 1.95 -6.42 15.29
C VAL A 60 3.15 -5.96 16.12
N GLU A 61 2.92 -4.99 17.02
CA GLU A 61 3.93 -4.53 18.00
C GLU A 61 4.17 -5.56 19.11
#